data_AF-A0A661GW30-F1
#
_entry.id   AF-A0A661GW30-F1
#
_cell.length_a   1.000
_cell.length_b   1.000
_cell.length_c   1.000
_cell.angle_alpha   90.00
_cell.angle_beta   90.00
_cell.angle_gamma   90.00
#
_symmetry.space_group_name_H-M   'P 1'
#
loop_
_entity.id
_entity.type
_entity.pdbx_description
1 polymer ?
#
loop_
_entity_poly.entity_id
_entity_poly.type
_entity_poly.pdbx_seq_one_letter_code
_entity_poly.pdbx_strand_id
1 'polypeptide(L)' 'MVMKISVCKTEMEFPGEVGELRESNDLLDDAAALRNRMENDGYLLLRDFHDRDEVLAAKDAFRRKVQEA' A
#
# COMPACT_ATOMS: atom_id res chain seq x y z
N MET A 1 3.67 22.69 -15.94
CA MET A 1 3.72 23.24 -14.56
C MET A 1 3.84 22.04 -13.64
N VAL A 2 4.96 21.92 -12.93
CA VAL A 2 5.20 20.83 -11.97
C VAL A 2 4.71 21.30 -10.61
N MET A 3 3.89 20.49 -9.94
CA MET A 3 3.33 20.74 -8.63
C MET A 3 3.84 19.68 -7.66
N LYS A 4 4.24 20.10 -6.46
CA LYS A 4 4.49 19.16 -5.36
C LYS A 4 3.17 18.63 -4.83
N ILE A 5 3.02 17.32 -4.80
CA ILE A 5 1.89 16.63 -4.17
C ILE A 5 2.43 15.79 -3.01
N SER A 6 1.64 15.67 -1.94
CA SER A 6 1.92 14.76 -0.83
C SER A 6 1.08 13.49 -1.00
N VAL A 7 1.73 12.33 -1.02
CA VAL A 7 1.07 11.03 -0.93
C VAL A 7 1.44 10.43 0.43
N CYS A 8 0.45 10.25 1.29
CA CYS A 8 0.66 10.02 2.71
C CYS A 8 1.54 11.12 3.31
N LYS A 9 2.74 10.80 3.80
CA LYS A 9 3.74 11.76 4.29
C LYS A 9 4.96 11.90 3.37
N THR A 10 4.85 11.40 2.13
CA THR A 10 5.92 11.48 1.12
C THR A 10 5.59 12.56 0.09
N GLU A 11 6.52 13.50 -0.14
CA GLU A 11 6.40 14.51 -1.19
C GLU A 11 6.88 13.97 -2.55
N MET A 12 6.20 14.34 -3.63
CA MET A 12 6.58 14.02 -5.01
C MET A 12 6.13 15.08 -6.00
N GLU A 13 6.68 15.07 -7.21
CA GLU A 13 6.41 16.04 -8.27
C GLU A 13 5.40 15.50 -9.30
N PHE A 14 4.43 16.33 -9.70
CA PHE A 14 3.41 15.98 -10.71
C PHE A 14 3.18 17.10 -11.73
N PRO A 15 3.10 16.83 -13.06
CA PRO A 15 3.33 15.54 -13.69
C PRO A 15 4.83 15.20 -13.66
N GLY A 16 5.17 13.98 -13.23
CA GLY A 16 6.52 13.50 -13.02
C GLY A 16 6.51 12.03 -12.61
N GLU A 17 7.67 11.42 -12.40
CA GLU A 17 7.74 10.07 -11.84
C GLU A 17 7.22 10.08 -10.41
N VAL A 18 6.09 9.41 -10.20
CA VAL A 18 5.62 9.02 -8.88
C VAL A 18 6.69 8.08 -8.34
N GLY A 19 7.54 8.57 -7.44
CA GLY A 19 8.69 7.81 -6.94
C GLY A 19 8.31 6.44 -6.36
N GLU A 20 9.29 5.56 -6.21
CA GLU A 20 9.05 4.22 -5.66
C GLU A 20 8.65 4.27 -4.18
N LEU A 21 7.55 3.59 -3.85
CA LEU A 21 7.18 3.35 -2.46
C LEU A 21 8.14 2.36 -1.83
N ARG A 22 8.64 2.70 -0.65
CA ARG A 22 9.58 1.85 0.08
C ARG A 22 8.84 0.64 0.66
N GLU A 23 9.29 -0.54 0.26
CA GLU A 23 8.82 -1.81 0.83
C GLU A 23 9.19 -1.92 2.32
N SER A 24 8.36 -2.62 3.10
CA SER A 24 8.55 -2.80 4.55
C SER A 24 8.50 -4.28 4.97
N ASN A 25 8.67 -5.19 4.02
CA ASN A 25 8.69 -6.64 4.24
C ASN A 25 9.83 -7.11 5.15
N ASP A 26 10.94 -6.37 5.18
CA ASP A 26 12.09 -6.60 6.06
C ASP A 26 11.74 -6.43 7.55
N LEU A 27 10.63 -5.77 7.87
CA LEU A 27 10.20 -5.47 9.24
C LEU A 27 9.04 -6.36 9.71
N LEU A 28 8.63 -7.38 8.95
CA LEU A 28 7.44 -8.19 9.27
C LEU A 28 7.49 -8.85 10.66
N ASP A 29 8.68 -9.24 11.10
CA ASP A 29 8.89 -9.86 12.42
C ASP A 29 9.08 -8.83 13.56
N ASP A 30 9.07 -7.53 13.25
CA ASP A 30 9.24 -6.45 14.23
C ASP A 30 8.07 -5.45 14.17
N ALA A 31 7.07 -5.72 15.00
CA ALA A 31 5.89 -4.87 15.13
C ALA A 31 6.20 -3.45 15.61
N ALA A 32 7.28 -3.23 16.38
CA ALA A 32 7.65 -1.89 16.83
C ALA A 32 8.27 -1.09 15.68
N ALA A 33 9.14 -1.72 14.88
CA ALA A 33 9.71 -1.10 13.69
C ALA A 33 8.64 -0.76 12.64
N LEU A 34 7.64 -1.63 12.44
CA LEU A 34 6.50 -1.35 11.56
C LEU A 34 5.69 -0.13 12.03
N ARG A 35 5.43 0.00 13.34
CA ARG A 35 4.75 1.18 13.89
C ARG A 35 5.55 2.45 13.66
N ASN A 36 6.85 2.41 13.92
CA ASN A 36 7.73 3.55 13.68
C ASN A 36 7.75 3.94 12.18
N ARG A 37 7.79 2.96 11.28
CA ARG A 37 7.72 3.19 9.84
C ARG A 37 6.40 3.84 9.43
N MET A 38 5.27 3.33 9.93
CA MET A 38 3.95 3.92 9.70
C MET A 38 3.87 5.37 10.22
N GLU A 39 4.44 5.65 11.39
CA GLU A 39 4.47 6.99 11.97
C GLU A 39 5.30 7.96 11.13
N ASN A 40 6.45 7.53 10.61
CA ASN A 40 7.34 8.38 9.82
C ASN A 40 6.85 8.58 8.38
N ASP A 41 6.59 7.49 7.67
CA ASP A 41 6.32 7.53 6.22
C ASP A 41 4.81 7.68 5.92
N GLY A 42 3.96 7.39 6.91
CA GLY A 42 2.50 7.47 6.78
C GLY A 42 1.87 6.32 5.99
N TYR A 43 2.65 5.29 5.68
CA TYR A 43 2.19 4.07 5.02
C TYR A 43 3.09 2.88 5.38
N LEU A 44 2.60 1.67 5.07
CA LEU A 44 3.38 0.45 5.00
C LEU A 44 3.07 -0.22 3.67
N LEU A 45 4.11 -0.51 2.88
CA LEU A 45 4.00 -1.36 1.71
C LEU A 45 4.47 -2.76 2.08
N LEU A 46 3.52 -3.68 2.25
CA LEU A 46 3.78 -5.09 2.54
C LEU A 46 3.38 -5.93 1.31
N ARG A 47 4.38 -6.43 0.58
CA ARG A 47 4.19 -7.34 -0.55
C ARG A 47 3.92 -8.76 -0.05
N ASP A 48 3.13 -9.52 -0.79
CA ASP A 48 2.86 -10.94 -0.51
C ASP A 48 2.45 -11.24 0.95
N PHE A 49 1.82 -10.27 1.64
CA PHE A 49 1.45 -10.39 3.05
C PHE A 49 0.18 -11.23 3.26
N HIS A 50 -0.78 -11.11 2.34
CA HIS A 50 -1.97 -11.94 2.35
C HIS A 50 -1.79 -13.15 1.46
N ASP A 51 -2.38 -14.28 1.86
CA ASP A 51 -2.45 -15.45 1.00
C ASP A 51 -3.16 -15.11 -0.32
N ARG A 52 -2.51 -15.45 -1.43
CA ARG A 52 -2.97 -15.05 -2.76
C ARG A 52 -4.29 -15.70 -3.13
N ASP A 53 -4.52 -16.94 -2.73
CA ASP A 53 -5.74 -17.67 -3.07
C ASP A 53 -6.92 -17.15 -2.26
N GLU A 54 -6.71 -16.76 -1.00
CA GLU A 54 -7.71 -16.06 -0.19
C GLU A 54 -8.12 -14.72 -0.81
N VAL A 55 -7.15 -13.92 -1.28
CA VAL A 55 -7.43 -12.64 -1.96
C VAL A 55 -8.25 -12.86 -3.23
N LEU A 56 -7.92 -13.88 -4.03
CA LEU A 56 -8.67 -14.20 -5.24
C LEU A 56 -10.09 -14.69 -4.94
N ALA A 57 -10.27 -15.50 -3.92
CA ALA A 57 -11.59 -15.95 -3.48
C ALA A 57 -12.46 -14.78 -3.01
N ALA A 58 -11.88 -13.84 -2.24
CA ALA A 58 -12.57 -12.64 -1.78
C ALA A 58 -12.99 -11.73 -2.96
N LYS A 59 -12.10 -11.55 -3.94
CA LYS A 59 -12.38 -10.81 -5.18
C LYS A 59 -13.56 -11.42 -5.94
N ASP A 60 -13.58 -12.74 -6.10
CA ASP A 60 -14.66 -13.43 -6.81
C ASP A 60 -15.99 -13.36 -6.06
N ALA A 61 -15.96 -13.46 -4.73
CA ALA A 61 -17.14 -13.27 -3.89
C ALA A 61 -17.71 -11.85 -4.02
N PHE A 62 -16.86 -10.82 -4.01
CA PHE A 62 -17.26 -9.44 -4.23
C PHE A 62 -17.88 -9.24 -5.62
N ARG A 63 -17.23 -9.76 -6.67
CA ARG A 63 -17.72 -9.65 -8.05
C ARG A 63 -19.14 -10.20 -8.21
N ARG A 64 -19.43 -11.37 -7.62
CA ARG A 64 -20.79 -11.95 -7.67
C ARG A 64 -21.83 -11.02 -7.06
N LYS A 65 -21.55 -10.46 -5.88
CA LYS A 65 -22.47 -9.52 -5.21
C LYS A 65 -22.75 -8.27 -6.04
N VAL A 66 -21.75 -7.75 -6.74
CA VAL A 66 -21.93 -6.57 -7.60
C VAL A 66 -22.76 -6.88 -8.84
N GLN A 67 -22.69 -8.11 -9.37
CA GLN A 67 -23.47 -8.53 -10.54
C GLN A 67 -24.93 -8.87 -10.21
N GLU A 68 -25.22 -9.19 -8.95
CA GLU A 68 -26.55 -9.50 -8.44
C GLU A 68 -27.35 -8.26 -8.00
N ALA A 69 -26.70 -7.09 -7.95
CA ALA A 69 -27.28 -5.80 -7.53
C ALA A 69 -27.71 -4.95 -8.74
#